data_AF-A0A7Z8SGC8-F1
#
_entry.id   AF-A0A7Z8SGC8-F1
#
_cell.length_a   1.000
_cell.length_b   1.000
_cell.length_c   1.000
_cell.angle_alpha   90.00
_cell.angle_beta   90.00
_cell.angle_gamma   90.00
#
_symmetry.space_group_name_H-M   'P 1'
#
loop_
_entity.id
_entity.type
_entity.pdbx_description
1 polymer ?
#
loop_
_entity_poly.entity_id
_entity_poly.type
_entity_poly.pdbx_seq_one_letter_code
_entity_poly.pdbx_strand_id
1 'polypeptide(L)'
;MKYYSSGYLIISYDRELIYKECNIEGLSQKILTICNGIRPTFPDYWFFPWCNSNKNDPIAQMINGRLKISKEERESGQSFLDTLMEEEKFSWPNAFKNLEDARFFKRNYLKGIENLEIISLHFSEEYRTDFLMNEREENDFEVSIYDFIESALPADVENDEILGFDICGFSNNNFYSFIHNNLQEDFGKKLNELSLVDKYEDAKQIIHLIDDGEIEAEEVLWYPWLILKCI
;
A
#
# COMPACT_ATOMS: atom_id res chain seq x y z
N MET A 1 1.76 -21.53 -7.18
CA MET A 1 1.53 -20.34 -8.03
C MET A 1 2.69 -19.40 -7.80
N LYS A 2 3.25 -18.76 -8.83
CA LYS A 2 4.37 -17.83 -8.62
C LYS A 2 3.85 -16.46 -8.24
N TYR A 3 4.59 -15.80 -7.36
CA TYR A 3 4.34 -14.43 -6.95
C TYR A 3 5.56 -13.56 -7.20
N TYR A 4 5.35 -12.26 -7.35
CA TYR A 4 6.38 -11.29 -7.67
C TYR A 4 6.28 -10.14 -6.69
N SER A 5 7.38 -9.82 -6.03
CA SER A 5 7.39 -8.78 -5.00
C SER A 5 7.19 -7.41 -5.63
N SER A 6 6.29 -6.63 -5.04
CA SER A 6 6.07 -5.21 -5.33
C SER A 6 6.73 -4.32 -4.27
N GLY A 7 7.55 -4.92 -3.40
CA GLY A 7 8.25 -4.23 -2.31
C GLY A 7 7.54 -4.36 -0.96
N TYR A 8 7.92 -3.47 -0.05
CA TYR A 8 7.53 -3.46 1.34
C TYR A 8 6.92 -2.12 1.72
N LEU A 9 5.79 -2.15 2.41
CA LEU A 9 5.13 -0.96 2.93
C LEU A 9 5.19 -0.94 4.46
N ILE A 10 5.30 0.26 5.01
CA ILE A 10 5.09 0.49 6.44
C ILE A 10 3.67 1.03 6.62
N ILE A 11 2.84 0.31 7.37
CA ILE A 11 1.45 0.67 7.68
C ILE A 11 1.28 0.76 9.20
N SER A 12 0.16 1.29 9.69
CA SER A 12 -0.25 1.11 11.10
C SER A 12 -1.67 0.56 11.18
N TYR A 13 -2.07 0.17 12.39
CA TYR A 13 -3.43 -0.27 12.69
C TYR A 13 -4.27 0.78 13.42
N ASP A 14 -3.70 1.95 13.70
CA ASP A 14 -4.40 2.99 14.46
C ASP A 14 -5.58 3.54 13.65
N ARG A 15 -6.81 3.23 14.08
CA ARG A 15 -8.04 3.67 13.40
C ARG A 15 -8.21 5.19 13.35
N GLU A 16 -7.61 5.92 14.28
CA GLU A 16 -7.63 7.40 14.28
C GLU A 16 -6.84 8.02 13.13
N LEU A 17 -6.03 7.23 12.43
CA LEU A 17 -5.33 7.64 11.21
C LEU A 17 -6.15 7.38 9.94
N ILE A 18 -7.35 6.80 10.06
CA ILE A 18 -8.28 6.65 8.93
C ILE A 18 -8.94 8.00 8.68
N TYR A 19 -8.97 8.44 7.42
CA TYR A 19 -9.62 9.69 7.05
C TYR A 19 -11.13 9.64 7.30
N LYS A 20 -11.71 10.77 7.69
CA LYS A 20 -13.09 10.83 8.21
C LYS A 20 -14.16 10.57 7.14
N GLU A 21 -13.79 10.79 5.89
CA GLU A 21 -14.59 10.56 4.69
C GLU A 21 -14.71 9.08 4.32
N CYS A 22 -13.85 8.21 4.86
CA CYS A 22 -13.88 6.79 4.56
C CYS A 22 -15.07 6.09 5.26
N ASN A 23 -15.82 5.29 4.51
CA ASN A 23 -16.85 4.45 5.09
C ASN A 23 -16.27 3.12 5.56
N ILE A 24 -16.13 2.98 6.87
CA ILE A 24 -15.59 1.77 7.52
C ILE A 24 -16.67 0.88 8.13
N GLU A 25 -17.94 1.12 7.80
CA GLU A 25 -19.04 0.23 8.18
C GLU A 25 -18.84 -1.16 7.55
N GLY A 26 -19.21 -2.21 8.29
CA GLY A 26 -19.01 -3.60 7.87
C GLY A 26 -17.58 -4.13 8.00
N LEU A 27 -16.57 -3.27 8.22
CA LEU A 27 -15.16 -3.67 8.35
C LEU A 27 -14.79 -4.07 9.79
N SER A 28 -13.72 -4.85 9.90
CA SER A 28 -13.19 -5.33 11.18
C SER A 28 -12.61 -4.21 12.05
N GLN A 29 -12.27 -4.52 13.31
CA GLN A 29 -11.61 -3.56 14.20
C GLN A 29 -10.21 -3.17 13.71
N LYS A 30 -9.51 -4.11 13.07
CA LYS A 30 -8.28 -3.83 12.34
C LYS A 30 -8.62 -3.76 10.86
N ILE A 31 -8.13 -2.69 10.22
CA ILE A 31 -8.26 -2.48 8.79
C ILE A 31 -6.83 -2.39 8.26
N LEU A 32 -6.45 -3.37 7.47
CA LEU A 32 -5.22 -3.36 6.69
C LEU A 32 -5.61 -2.97 5.28
N THR A 33 -5.01 -1.89 4.78
CA THR A 33 -5.06 -1.56 3.35
C THR A 33 -3.76 -0.90 2.92
N ILE A 34 -3.38 -1.10 1.67
CA ILE A 34 -2.22 -0.48 1.02
C ILE A 34 -2.55 0.92 0.47
N CYS A 35 -3.83 1.26 0.42
CA CYS A 35 -4.29 2.54 -0.12
C CYS A 35 -4.03 3.70 0.86
N ASN A 36 -3.09 4.57 0.47
CA ASN A 36 -2.75 5.80 1.18
C ASN A 36 -3.93 6.79 1.25
N GLY A 37 -4.95 6.65 0.41
CA GLY A 37 -6.18 7.44 0.42
C GLY A 37 -7.19 7.04 1.50
N ILE A 38 -7.01 5.89 2.17
CA ILE A 38 -7.80 5.52 3.35
C ILE A 38 -7.12 5.99 4.63
N ARG A 39 -5.79 5.94 4.62
CA ARG A 39 -4.94 6.14 5.78
C ARG A 39 -3.49 6.26 5.30
N PRO A 40 -2.65 7.13 5.88
CA PRO A 40 -1.23 7.19 5.53
C PRO A 40 -0.50 5.85 5.61
N THR A 41 0.19 5.52 4.52
CA THR A 41 1.35 4.62 4.50
C THR A 41 2.61 5.44 4.80
N PHE A 42 3.68 4.79 5.26
CA PHE A 42 4.92 5.50 5.65
C PHE A 42 6.10 5.13 4.75
N PRO A 43 6.96 6.10 4.38
CA PRO A 43 6.84 7.55 4.62
C PRO A 43 5.58 8.13 3.98
N ASP A 44 5.07 9.23 4.51
CA ASP A 44 3.90 9.90 3.95
C ASP A 44 4.34 11.20 3.27
N TYR A 45 3.46 11.85 2.50
CA TYR A 45 3.79 12.96 1.60
C TYR A 45 4.57 14.11 2.26
N TRP A 46 4.40 14.33 3.57
CA TRP A 46 5.11 15.38 4.32
C TRP A 46 6.60 15.09 4.56
N PHE A 47 7.08 13.85 4.32
CA PHE A 47 8.52 13.59 4.27
C PHE A 47 9.13 14.14 2.99
N PHE A 48 8.41 14.23 1.89
CA PHE A 48 8.97 14.62 0.60
C PHE A 48 8.89 16.13 0.38
N PRO A 49 10.02 16.86 0.29
CA PRO A 49 10.00 18.32 0.12
C PRO A 49 9.32 18.78 -1.17
N TRP A 50 9.29 17.92 -2.19
CA TRP A 50 8.68 18.16 -3.50
C TRP A 50 7.17 17.85 -3.54
N CYS A 51 6.61 17.21 -2.51
CA CYS A 51 5.16 17.03 -2.39
C CYS A 51 4.48 18.29 -1.83
N ASN A 52 3.42 18.75 -2.48
CA ASN A 52 2.54 19.77 -1.94
C ASN A 52 1.74 19.19 -0.76
N SER A 53 2.28 19.33 0.45
CA SER A 53 1.58 18.94 1.67
C SER A 53 0.51 19.97 2.04
N ASN A 54 -0.72 19.50 2.31
CA ASN A 54 -1.70 20.32 3.00
C ASN A 54 -1.24 20.47 4.47
N LYS A 55 -0.61 21.61 4.79
CA LYS A 55 -0.10 21.90 6.15
C LYS A 55 -1.20 21.89 7.23
N ASN A 56 -2.47 21.95 6.82
CA ASN A 56 -3.63 21.91 7.70
C ASN A 56 -4.29 20.52 7.76
N ASP A 57 -3.72 19.48 7.16
CA ASP A 57 -4.22 18.11 7.33
C ASP A 57 -4.10 17.70 8.82
N PRO A 58 -5.23 17.43 9.51
CA PRO A 58 -5.23 17.03 10.91
C PRO A 58 -4.45 15.74 11.16
N ILE A 59 -4.47 14.78 10.24
CA ILE A 59 -3.77 13.50 10.40
C ILE A 59 -2.26 13.72 10.30
N ALA A 60 -1.78 14.47 9.31
CA ALA A 60 -0.38 14.83 9.22
C ALA A 60 0.10 15.61 10.46
N GLN A 61 -0.70 16.54 11.01
CA GLN A 61 -0.35 17.25 12.25
C GLN A 61 -0.23 16.30 13.44
N MET A 62 -1.17 15.36 13.57
CA MET A 62 -1.17 14.36 14.63
C MET A 62 0.05 13.44 14.53
N ILE A 63 0.36 12.95 13.33
CA ILE A 63 1.54 12.12 13.06
C ILE A 63 2.82 12.89 13.41
N ASN A 64 2.97 14.12 12.90
CA ASN A 64 4.15 14.95 13.19
C ASN A 64 4.32 15.19 14.70
N GLY A 65 3.23 15.39 15.44
CA GLY A 65 3.25 15.50 16.90
C GLY A 65 3.68 14.22 17.63
N ARG A 66 3.42 13.04 17.04
CA ARG A 66 3.79 11.73 17.61
C ARG A 66 5.24 11.36 17.36
N LEU A 67 5.76 11.61 16.15
CA LEU A 67 7.10 11.17 15.72
C LEU A 67 8.20 11.55 16.70
N LYS A 68 8.09 12.74 17.33
CA LYS A 68 9.09 13.28 18.27
C LYS A 68 10.51 13.26 17.68
N ILE A 69 10.62 13.50 16.37
CA ILE A 69 11.90 13.63 15.68
C ILE A 69 12.35 15.10 15.65
N SER A 70 13.65 15.34 15.77
CA SER A 70 14.22 16.68 15.59
C SER A 70 14.17 17.10 14.13
N LYS A 71 14.45 18.39 13.87
CA LYS A 71 14.57 18.90 12.49
C LYS A 71 15.70 18.17 11.75
N GLU A 72 16.83 17.95 12.41
CA GLU A 72 18.00 17.26 11.86
C GLU A 72 17.68 15.78 11.57
N GLU A 73 16.92 15.11 12.44
CA GLU A 73 16.46 13.73 12.20
C GLU A 73 15.52 13.66 10.99
N ARG A 74 14.63 14.66 10.83
CA ARG A 74 13.76 14.77 9.65
C ARG A 74 14.56 14.98 8.38
N GLU A 75 15.49 15.93 8.36
CA GLU A 75 16.37 16.21 7.21
C GLU A 75 17.21 14.96 6.85
N SER A 76 17.72 14.23 7.85
CA SER A 76 18.41 12.97 7.63
C SER A 76 17.50 11.90 7.00
N GLY A 77 16.24 11.80 7.43
CA GLY A 77 15.26 10.88 6.83
C GLY A 77 14.92 11.24 5.39
N GLN A 78 14.87 12.54 5.07
CA GLN A 78 14.68 13.03 3.71
C GLN A 78 15.85 12.65 2.82
N SER A 79 17.08 12.96 3.23
CA SER A 79 18.27 12.56 2.47
C SER A 79 18.40 11.05 2.31
N PHE A 80 17.95 10.27 3.30
CA PHE A 80 17.91 8.81 3.19
C PHE A 80 16.94 8.35 2.09
N LEU A 81 15.72 8.90 2.06
CA LEU A 81 14.75 8.57 1.00
C LEU A 81 15.22 9.04 -0.39
N ASP A 82 15.80 10.24 -0.48
CA ASP A 82 16.37 10.76 -1.72
C ASP A 82 17.45 9.81 -2.27
N THR A 83 18.34 9.32 -1.39
CA THR A 83 19.36 8.31 -1.76
C THR A 83 18.71 7.02 -2.25
N LEU A 84 17.66 6.51 -1.58
CA LEU A 84 17.00 5.29 -2.02
C LEU A 84 16.26 5.46 -3.36
N MET A 85 15.71 6.64 -3.66
CA MET A 85 15.11 6.94 -4.95
C MET A 85 16.19 6.98 -6.05
N GLU A 86 17.32 7.67 -5.81
CA GLU A 86 18.46 7.70 -6.74
C GLU A 86 19.04 6.30 -7.02
N GLU A 87 18.98 5.40 -6.04
CA GLU A 87 19.44 4.01 -6.16
C GLU A 87 18.36 3.02 -6.63
N GLU A 88 17.16 3.49 -7.02
CA GLU A 88 16.02 2.65 -7.45
C GLU A 88 15.63 1.59 -6.39
N LYS A 89 15.74 1.95 -5.11
CA LYS A 89 15.41 1.14 -3.93
C LYS A 89 14.17 1.63 -3.18
N PHE A 90 13.58 2.73 -3.62
CA PHE A 90 12.32 3.24 -3.12
C PHE A 90 11.44 3.66 -4.29
N SER A 91 10.17 3.26 -4.25
CA SER A 91 9.17 3.54 -5.28
C SER A 91 7.92 4.15 -4.67
N TRP A 92 7.19 4.91 -5.49
CA TRP A 92 5.89 5.44 -5.11
C TRP A 92 4.78 4.42 -5.44
N PRO A 93 3.69 4.33 -4.64
CA PRO A 93 3.46 5.03 -3.38
C PRO A 93 4.08 4.28 -2.17
N ASN A 94 5.21 4.80 -1.71
CA ASN A 94 5.87 4.48 -0.44
C ASN A 94 6.41 3.05 -0.26
N ALA A 95 6.75 2.37 -1.36
CA ALA A 95 7.32 1.03 -1.37
C ALA A 95 8.84 1.04 -1.24
N PHE A 96 9.36 0.33 -0.25
CA PHE A 96 10.78 -0.01 -0.17
C PHE A 96 11.05 -1.27 -0.97
N LYS A 97 12.15 -1.32 -1.71
CA LYS A 97 12.54 -2.52 -2.47
C LYS A 97 12.94 -3.67 -1.55
N ASN A 98 13.58 -3.34 -0.42
CA ASN A 98 14.11 -4.32 0.53
C ASN A 98 13.56 -4.08 1.94
N LEU A 99 13.42 -5.17 2.70
CA LEU A 99 12.90 -5.16 4.06
C LEU A 99 13.81 -4.39 5.04
N GLU A 100 15.12 -4.48 4.86
CA GLU A 100 16.12 -3.82 5.70
C GLU A 100 15.97 -2.29 5.67
N ASP A 101 15.71 -1.72 4.50
CA ASP A 101 15.53 -0.28 4.33
C ASP A 101 14.22 0.19 4.99
N ALA A 102 13.13 -0.58 4.84
CA ALA A 102 11.87 -0.31 5.55
C ALA A 102 12.05 -0.39 7.07
N ARG A 103 12.77 -1.39 7.58
CA ARG A 103 13.10 -1.56 9.00
C ARG A 103 13.95 -0.40 9.52
N PHE A 104 14.96 -0.02 8.76
CA PHE A 104 15.82 1.11 9.08
C PHE A 104 14.98 2.39 9.16
N PHE A 105 14.14 2.64 8.16
CA PHE A 105 13.29 3.82 8.13
C PHE A 105 12.34 3.88 9.32
N LYS A 106 11.60 2.80 9.56
CA LYS A 106 10.68 2.65 10.71
C LYS A 106 11.38 2.93 12.04
N ARG A 107 12.55 2.31 12.27
CA ARG A 107 13.27 2.42 13.55
C ARG A 107 13.82 3.82 13.81
N ASN A 108 14.36 4.47 12.78
CA ASN A 108 15.07 5.73 12.95
C ASN A 108 14.16 6.95 12.82
N TYR A 109 13.17 6.90 11.92
CA TYR A 109 12.38 8.07 11.54
C TYR A 109 10.90 7.99 11.95
N LEU A 110 10.40 6.83 12.38
CA LEU A 110 9.02 6.65 12.85
C LEU A 110 8.91 6.26 14.33
N LYS A 111 9.97 6.47 15.11
CA LYS A 111 10.13 6.00 16.51
C LYS A 111 9.01 6.39 17.48
N GLY A 112 8.26 7.44 17.17
CA GLY A 112 7.17 7.95 18.01
C GLY A 112 5.76 7.46 17.64
N ILE A 113 5.63 6.67 16.57
CA ILE A 113 4.36 6.08 16.16
C ILE A 113 4.32 4.62 16.62
N GLU A 114 3.30 4.28 17.38
CA GLU A 114 3.06 2.93 17.86
C GLU A 114 2.26 2.12 16.81
N ASN A 115 2.15 0.81 17.00
CA ASN A 115 1.34 -0.08 16.15
C ASN A 115 1.64 -0.05 14.64
N LEU A 116 2.88 0.27 14.27
CA LEU A 116 3.36 0.13 12.90
C LEU A 116 3.72 -1.32 12.58
N GLU A 117 3.39 -1.76 11.37
CA GLU A 117 3.78 -3.05 10.80
C GLU A 117 4.46 -2.83 9.45
N ILE A 118 5.40 -3.72 9.12
CA ILE A 118 5.96 -3.81 7.77
C ILE A 118 5.31 -5.01 7.11
N ILE A 119 4.71 -4.78 5.95
CA ILE A 119 4.08 -5.81 5.13
C ILE A 119 4.84 -5.91 3.81
N SER A 120 4.78 -7.09 3.20
CA SER A 120 5.29 -7.30 1.84
C SER A 120 4.13 -7.46 0.87
N LEU A 121 4.25 -6.77 -0.26
CA LEU A 121 3.26 -6.78 -1.34
C LEU A 121 3.71 -7.71 -2.44
N HIS A 122 2.75 -8.48 -2.97
CA HIS A 122 3.02 -9.38 -4.07
C HIS A 122 1.88 -9.41 -5.10
N PHE A 123 2.27 -9.61 -6.35
CA PHE A 123 1.39 -9.93 -7.46
C PHE A 123 1.48 -11.41 -7.84
N SER A 124 0.36 -12.02 -8.21
CA SER A 124 0.41 -13.32 -8.88
C SER A 124 0.94 -13.18 -10.32
N GLU A 125 1.48 -14.26 -10.88
CA GLU A 125 1.96 -14.30 -12.27
C GLU A 125 0.89 -13.87 -13.30
N GLU A 126 -0.38 -14.21 -13.05
CA GLU A 126 -1.53 -13.85 -13.87
C GLU A 126 -1.72 -12.32 -13.94
N TYR A 127 -1.89 -11.67 -12.78
CA TYR A 127 -2.14 -10.24 -12.72
C TYR A 127 -0.89 -9.39 -12.98
N ARG A 128 0.31 -9.92 -12.73
CA ARG A 128 1.56 -9.23 -13.08
C ARG A 128 1.64 -8.92 -14.57
N THR A 129 1.27 -9.89 -15.41
CA THR A 129 1.40 -9.74 -16.87
C THR A 129 0.49 -8.63 -17.37
N ASP A 130 -0.76 -8.63 -16.89
CA ASP A 130 -1.74 -7.60 -17.21
C ASP A 130 -1.30 -6.22 -16.69
N PHE A 131 -0.93 -6.12 -15.40
CA PHE A 131 -0.43 -4.89 -14.79
C PHE A 131 0.72 -4.26 -15.57
N LEU A 132 1.74 -5.05 -15.94
CA LEU A 132 2.89 -4.53 -16.70
C LEU A 132 2.53 -4.11 -18.12
N MET A 133 1.52 -4.71 -18.73
CA MET A 133 1.07 -4.30 -20.07
C MET A 133 0.36 -2.94 -20.01
N ASN A 134 -0.53 -2.75 -19.04
CA ASN A 134 -1.34 -1.53 -18.92
C ASN A 134 -0.50 -0.35 -18.42
N GLU A 135 0.26 -0.54 -17.35
CA GLU A 135 1.05 0.55 -16.76
C GLU A 135 2.22 0.98 -17.65
N ARG A 136 2.71 0.14 -18.56
CA ARG A 136 3.76 0.54 -19.50
C ARG A 136 3.34 1.69 -20.41
N GLU A 137 2.05 1.77 -20.74
CA GLU A 137 1.51 2.83 -21.61
C GLU A 137 1.18 4.11 -20.83
N GLU A 138 0.93 4.00 -19.52
CA GLU A 138 0.46 5.11 -18.66
C GLU A 138 1.53 5.65 -17.68
N ASN A 139 2.62 4.90 -17.45
CA ASN A 139 3.62 5.24 -16.44
C ASN A 139 4.63 6.28 -16.96
N ASP A 140 4.26 7.56 -16.84
CA ASP A 140 5.16 8.70 -17.06
C ASP A 140 5.90 9.13 -15.77
N PHE A 141 5.88 8.32 -14.71
CA PHE A 141 6.48 8.65 -13.42
C PHE A 141 7.92 8.13 -13.29
N GLU A 142 8.82 8.98 -12.79
CA GLU A 142 10.23 8.62 -12.56
C GLU A 142 10.42 7.58 -11.44
N VAL A 143 9.46 7.45 -10.54
CA VAL A 143 9.54 6.61 -9.34
C VAL A 143 8.23 5.84 -9.19
N SER A 144 8.19 4.57 -9.59
CA SER A 144 6.95 3.77 -9.65
C SER A 144 7.14 2.35 -9.12
N ILE A 145 6.08 1.77 -8.54
CA ILE A 145 6.05 0.36 -8.17
C ILE A 145 6.12 -0.58 -9.39
N TYR A 146 5.83 -0.04 -10.59
CA TYR A 146 6.01 -0.72 -11.87
C TYR A 146 7.42 -1.32 -12.00
N ASP A 147 8.46 -0.52 -11.72
CA ASP A 147 9.86 -0.93 -11.90
C ASP A 147 10.24 -2.09 -10.97
N PHE A 148 9.65 -2.13 -9.78
CA PHE A 148 9.86 -3.23 -8.83
C PHE A 148 9.23 -4.51 -9.36
N ILE A 149 8.00 -4.44 -9.86
CA ILE A 149 7.28 -5.61 -10.40
C ILE A 149 7.92 -6.11 -11.70
N GLU A 150 8.36 -5.19 -12.56
CA GLU A 150 9.01 -5.52 -13.83
C GLU A 150 10.33 -6.27 -13.60
N SER A 151 11.15 -5.78 -12.66
CA SER A 151 12.44 -6.38 -12.32
C SER A 151 12.37 -7.55 -11.33
N ALA A 152 11.21 -7.80 -10.71
CA ALA A 152 11.04 -8.85 -9.72
C ALA A 152 11.29 -10.26 -10.28
N LEU A 153 12.00 -11.06 -9.51
CA LEU A 153 12.10 -12.50 -9.72
C LEU A 153 10.91 -13.20 -9.06
N PRO A 154 10.46 -14.34 -9.62
CA PRO A 154 9.41 -15.13 -9.00
C PRO A 154 9.86 -15.62 -7.62
N ALA A 155 9.03 -15.36 -6.62
CA ALA A 155 9.17 -15.82 -5.25
C ALA A 155 8.19 -16.98 -4.98
N ASP A 156 8.65 -17.91 -4.15
CA ASP A 156 7.79 -18.92 -3.54
C ASP A 156 7.38 -18.42 -2.15
N VAL A 157 6.07 -18.33 -1.93
CA VAL A 157 5.47 -17.75 -0.72
C VAL A 157 4.75 -18.81 0.12
N GLU A 158 4.92 -20.10 -0.19
CA GLU A 158 4.22 -21.20 0.49
C GLU A 158 4.50 -21.29 2.00
N ASN A 159 5.65 -20.79 2.45
CA ASN A 159 6.06 -20.81 3.85
C ASN A 159 5.86 -19.46 4.57
N ASP A 160 5.37 -18.45 3.87
CA ASP A 160 5.13 -17.13 4.44
C ASP A 160 3.76 -17.06 5.14
N GLU A 161 3.66 -16.17 6.15
CA GLU A 161 2.39 -15.89 6.81
C GLU A 161 1.55 -14.95 5.92
N ILE A 162 0.58 -15.54 5.21
CA ILE A 162 -0.38 -14.81 4.38
C ILE A 162 -1.39 -14.08 5.29
N LEU A 163 -1.48 -12.75 5.13
CA LEU A 163 -2.46 -11.92 5.83
C LEU A 163 -3.79 -11.82 5.07
N GLY A 164 -3.76 -11.97 3.75
CA GLY A 164 -4.91 -11.92 2.86
C GLY A 164 -4.61 -11.14 1.57
N PHE A 165 -5.66 -10.79 0.85
CA PHE A 165 -5.61 -9.98 -0.36
C PHE A 165 -6.31 -8.65 -0.12
N ASP A 166 -5.62 -7.55 -0.40
CA ASP A 166 -6.24 -6.24 -0.51
C ASP A 166 -6.70 -6.04 -1.96
N ILE A 167 -7.94 -5.59 -2.15
CA ILE A 167 -8.51 -5.36 -3.47
C ILE A 167 -8.34 -3.89 -3.79
N CYS A 168 -7.36 -3.55 -4.62
CA CYS A 168 -7.09 -2.15 -4.93
C CYS A 168 -6.97 -1.92 -6.43
N GLY A 169 -7.62 -0.84 -6.86
CA GLY A 169 -7.35 -0.21 -8.15
C GLY A 169 -5.97 0.42 -8.15
N PHE A 170 -5.31 0.43 -9.30
CA PHE A 170 -4.07 1.18 -9.49
C PHE A 170 -4.16 2.02 -10.75
N SER A 171 -3.88 3.32 -10.62
CA SER A 171 -3.79 4.25 -11.75
C SER A 171 -3.09 5.53 -11.28
N ASN A 172 -2.38 6.21 -12.19
CA ASN A 172 -1.66 7.45 -11.89
C ASN A 172 -0.72 7.29 -10.68
N ASN A 173 -0.03 6.15 -10.60
CA ASN A 173 0.90 5.79 -9.54
C ASN A 173 0.27 5.85 -8.13
N ASN A 174 -1.04 5.60 -8.01
CA ASN A 174 -1.74 5.61 -6.73
C ASN A 174 -2.71 4.43 -6.62
N PHE A 175 -2.98 4.05 -5.37
CA PHE A 175 -3.94 3.01 -5.03
C PHE A 175 -5.33 3.59 -4.81
N TYR A 176 -6.35 2.91 -5.32
CA TYR A 176 -7.77 3.15 -5.08
C TYR A 176 -8.32 2.00 -4.25
N SER A 177 -9.02 2.31 -3.17
CA SER A 177 -9.54 1.30 -2.25
C SER A 177 -11.04 1.13 -2.42
N PHE A 178 -11.48 -0.12 -2.33
CA PHE A 178 -12.91 -0.47 -2.26
C PHE A 178 -13.64 0.23 -1.10
N ILE A 179 -12.91 0.65 -0.07
CA ILE A 179 -13.43 1.30 1.13
C ILE A 179 -13.99 2.70 0.83
N HIS A 180 -13.49 3.40 -0.20
CA HIS A 180 -13.96 4.75 -0.53
C HIS A 180 -15.44 4.78 -0.94
N ASN A 181 -15.90 3.75 -1.66
CA ASN A 181 -17.26 3.66 -2.19
C ASN A 181 -18.10 2.57 -1.54
N ASN A 182 -17.69 2.06 -0.37
CA ASN A 182 -18.42 1.02 0.37
C ASN A 182 -18.58 -0.31 -0.38
N LEU A 183 -17.68 -0.61 -1.34
CA LEU A 183 -17.83 -1.80 -2.21
C LEU A 183 -17.68 -3.12 -1.45
N GLN A 184 -17.17 -3.09 -0.20
CA GLN A 184 -17.11 -4.28 0.66
C GLN A 184 -18.47 -4.95 0.87
N GLU A 185 -19.58 -4.20 0.78
CA GLU A 185 -20.93 -4.75 0.90
C GLU A 185 -21.34 -5.54 -0.36
N ASP A 186 -20.81 -5.13 -1.51
CA ASP A 186 -21.13 -5.71 -2.83
C ASP A 186 -20.29 -6.96 -3.15
N PHE A 187 -19.19 -7.17 -2.44
CA PHE A 187 -18.31 -8.33 -2.65
C PHE A 187 -19.04 -9.67 -2.47
N GLY A 188 -20.09 -9.72 -1.64
CA GLY A 188 -20.78 -10.97 -1.30
C GLY A 188 -19.88 -12.01 -0.61
N LYS A 189 -18.70 -11.58 -0.13
CA LYS A 189 -17.69 -12.40 0.54
C LYS A 189 -17.40 -11.82 1.91
N LYS A 190 -17.06 -12.70 2.86
CA LYS A 190 -16.68 -12.29 4.20
C LYS A 190 -15.20 -11.89 4.22
N LEU A 191 -14.93 -10.67 4.66
CA LEU A 191 -13.57 -10.21 4.96
C LEU A 191 -13.07 -10.78 6.29
N ASN A 192 -11.75 -10.90 6.41
CA ASN A 192 -11.09 -11.45 7.59
C ASN A 192 -10.93 -10.40 8.71
N GLU A 193 -10.21 -10.76 9.78
CA GLU A 193 -10.01 -9.89 10.94
C GLU A 193 -9.19 -8.62 10.67
N LEU A 194 -8.51 -8.58 9.52
CA LEU A 194 -7.77 -7.43 8.99
C LEU A 194 -8.55 -6.69 7.90
N SER A 195 -9.80 -7.09 7.63
CA SER A 195 -10.63 -6.57 6.54
C SER A 195 -10.10 -6.89 5.14
N LEU A 196 -9.37 -8.00 5.00
CA LEU A 196 -8.84 -8.49 3.72
C LEU A 196 -9.66 -9.68 3.22
N VAL A 197 -9.54 -9.99 1.92
CA VAL A 197 -10.09 -11.21 1.33
C VAL A 197 -9.14 -12.38 1.64
N ASP A 198 -9.64 -13.46 2.22
CA ASP A 198 -8.77 -14.58 2.68
C ASP A 198 -8.22 -15.44 1.54
N LYS A 199 -9.04 -15.71 0.52
CA LYS A 199 -8.74 -16.70 -0.51
C LYS A 199 -8.51 -16.03 -1.86
N TYR A 200 -7.49 -16.50 -2.56
CA TYR A 200 -7.18 -16.00 -3.90
C TYR A 200 -8.36 -16.15 -4.87
N GLU A 201 -9.06 -17.28 -4.86
CA GLU A 201 -10.22 -17.50 -5.74
C GLU A 201 -11.38 -16.54 -5.45
N ASP A 202 -11.59 -16.17 -4.18
CA ASP A 202 -12.60 -15.18 -3.83
C ASP A 202 -12.17 -13.78 -4.30
N ALA A 203 -10.88 -13.46 -4.18
CA ALA A 203 -10.31 -12.20 -4.67
C ALA A 203 -10.45 -12.09 -6.20
N LYS A 204 -10.13 -13.17 -6.94
CA LYS A 204 -10.34 -13.25 -8.39
C LYS A 204 -11.79 -13.03 -8.79
N GLN A 205 -12.71 -13.67 -8.07
CA GLN A 205 -14.14 -13.50 -8.33
C GLN A 205 -14.57 -12.05 -8.16
N ILE A 206 -14.08 -11.36 -7.12
CA ILE A 206 -14.38 -9.93 -6.91
C ILE A 206 -13.88 -9.09 -8.10
N ILE A 207 -12.65 -9.34 -8.57
CA ILE A 207 -12.12 -8.63 -9.76
C ILE A 207 -13.00 -8.85 -10.98
N HIS A 208 -13.41 -10.10 -11.26
CA HIS A 208 -14.31 -10.38 -12.39
C HIS A 208 -15.66 -9.66 -12.28
N LEU A 209 -16.23 -9.56 -11.06
CA LEU A 209 -17.49 -8.83 -10.85
C LEU A 209 -17.33 -7.32 -11.12
N ILE A 210 -16.17 -6.75 -10.81
CA ILE A 210 -15.85 -5.36 -11.14
C ILE A 210 -15.70 -5.21 -12.66
N ASP A 211 -14.93 -6.08 -13.30
CA ASP A 211 -14.66 -6.04 -14.75
C ASP A 211 -15.93 -6.22 -15.60
N ASP A 212 -16.86 -7.08 -15.15
CA ASP A 212 -18.16 -7.31 -15.80
C ASP A 212 -19.19 -6.20 -15.49
N GLY A 213 -18.83 -5.22 -14.65
CA GLY A 213 -19.70 -4.11 -14.25
C GLY A 213 -20.85 -4.53 -13.32
N GLU A 214 -20.75 -5.70 -12.67
CA GLU A 214 -21.70 -6.13 -11.64
C GLU A 214 -21.47 -5.40 -10.32
N ILE A 215 -20.23 -4.97 -10.05
CA ILE A 215 -19.86 -4.05 -8.97
C ILE A 215 -19.43 -2.72 -9.59
N GLU A 216 -20.14 -1.64 -9.27
CA GLU A 216 -19.81 -0.29 -9.75
C GLU A 216 -18.60 0.27 -8.98
N ALA A 217 -17.42 0.18 -9.57
CA ALA A 217 -16.18 0.72 -9.02
C ALA A 217 -15.63 1.85 -9.90
N GLU A 218 -14.58 2.54 -9.43
CA GLU A 218 -13.83 3.48 -10.26
C GLU A 218 -13.33 2.81 -11.55
N GLU A 219 -13.37 3.57 -12.66
CA GLU A 219 -12.86 3.17 -13.98
C GLU A 219 -11.32 3.13 -14.00
N VAL A 220 -10.75 2.22 -13.21
CA VAL A 220 -9.33 1.88 -13.14
C VAL A 220 -9.20 0.37 -13.13
N LEU A 221 -7.99 -0.14 -13.34
CA LEU A 221 -7.76 -1.59 -13.25
C LEU A 221 -7.60 -2.02 -11.80
N TRP A 222 -8.40 -3.00 -11.40
CA TRP A 222 -8.44 -3.54 -10.05
C TRP A 222 -7.66 -4.83 -9.95
N TYR A 223 -6.90 -4.97 -8.87
CA TYR A 223 -6.03 -6.12 -8.67
C TYR A 223 -6.14 -6.68 -7.25
N PRO A 224 -5.93 -7.99 -7.08
CA PRO A 224 -5.80 -8.61 -5.77
C PRO A 224 -4.33 -8.58 -5.33
N TRP A 225 -3.99 -7.64 -4.46
CA TRP A 225 -2.65 -7.48 -3.90
C TRP A 225 -2.46 -8.45 -2.75
N LEU A 226 -1.60 -9.44 -2.93
CA LEU A 226 -1.27 -10.38 -1.85
C LEU A 226 -0.45 -9.66 -0.78
N ILE A 227 -0.93 -9.75 0.46
CA ILE A 227 -0.26 -9.18 1.62
C ILE A 227 0.35 -10.30 2.45
N LEU A 228 1.66 -10.24 2.63
CA LEU A 228 2.42 -11.13 3.50
C LEU A 228 2.94 -10.37 4.70
N LYS A 229 3.02 -11.06 5.84
CA LYS A 229 3.66 -10.55 7.04
C LYS A 229 5.17 -10.71 6.95
N CYS A 230 5.91 -9.69 7.37
CA CYS A 230 7.36 -9.77 7.46
C CYS A 230 7.81 -10.27 8.85
N ILE A 231 8.70 -11.27 8.88
CA ILE A 231 9.33 -11.80 10.11
C ILE A 231 10.61 -11.02 10.41
#